data_AF-A0A925Z049-F1
#
_entry.id   AF-A0A925Z049-F1
#
_cell.length_a   1.000
_cell.length_b   1.000
_cell.length_c   1.000
_cell.angle_alpha   90.00
_cell.angle_beta   90.00
_cell.angle_gamma   90.00
#
_symmetry.space_group_name_H-M   'P 1'
#
loop_
_entity.id
_entity.type
_entity.pdbx_description
1 polymer ?
#
loop_
_entity_poly.entity_id
_entity_poly.type
_entity_poly.pdbx_seq_one_letter_code
_entity_poly.pdbx_strand_id
1 'polypeptide(L)'
;MKKIVTSFFIIFGVCAVSFAQNSTATASISENFQIVLPADKPLSETYLIDISGISFKNEEDCVIFFDKMHEIVVNYDVLYQNKQVLLKLSYDKRNEGWQLEDWNKYFAGRAKKMQAVYASINQ
;
A
#
# COMPACT_ATOMS: atom_id res chain seq x y z
N MET A 1 -64.60 32.33 -11.46
CA MET A 1 -64.34 31.01 -10.85
C MET A 1 -63.11 30.41 -11.53
N LYS A 2 -62.01 30.21 -10.79
CA LYS A 2 -60.71 29.72 -11.28
C LYS A 2 -60.76 28.18 -11.40
N LYS A 3 -60.35 27.62 -12.54
CA LYS A 3 -60.09 26.18 -12.69
C LYS A 3 -58.58 25.96 -12.64
N ILE A 4 -58.14 25.18 -11.66
CA ILE A 4 -56.73 24.89 -11.37
C ILE A 4 -56.28 23.73 -12.28
N VAL A 5 -55.16 23.95 -12.95
CA VAL A 5 -54.42 22.99 -13.78
C VAL A 5 -53.57 22.13 -12.84
N THR A 6 -53.69 20.80 -12.95
CA THR A 6 -52.81 19.87 -12.22
C THR A 6 -52.10 18.98 -13.23
N SER A 7 -50.96 19.46 -13.75
CA SER A 7 -50.03 18.65 -14.52
C SER A 7 -49.12 17.88 -13.56
N PHE A 8 -49.23 16.56 -13.63
CA PHE A 8 -48.46 15.60 -12.84
C PHE A 8 -47.05 15.48 -13.45
N PHE A 9 -46.03 16.03 -12.79
CA PHE A 9 -44.62 15.85 -13.16
C PHE A 9 -44.08 14.59 -12.47
N ILE A 10 -43.79 13.56 -13.27
CA ILE A 10 -43.12 12.33 -12.82
C ILE A 10 -41.62 12.65 -12.69
N ILE A 11 -41.11 12.68 -11.46
CA ILE A 11 -39.69 12.82 -11.15
C ILE A 11 -39.06 11.43 -11.28
N PHE A 12 -38.34 11.19 -12.38
CA PHE A 12 -37.51 10.02 -12.56
C PHE A 12 -36.23 10.20 -11.72
N GLY A 13 -36.17 9.52 -10.58
CA GLY A 13 -34.99 9.49 -9.71
C GLY A 13 -33.89 8.65 -10.35
N VAL A 14 -32.82 9.29 -10.80
CA VAL A 14 -31.60 8.62 -11.24
C VAL A 14 -30.82 8.20 -9.99
N CYS A 15 -30.93 6.94 -9.59
CA CYS A 15 -30.05 6.35 -8.59
C CYS A 15 -28.65 6.19 -9.20
N ALA A 16 -27.74 7.10 -8.84
CA ALA A 16 -26.32 6.94 -9.13
C ALA A 16 -25.75 5.83 -8.23
N VAL A 17 -25.50 4.66 -8.80
CA VAL A 17 -24.72 3.60 -8.16
C VAL A 17 -23.24 3.95 -8.29
N SER A 18 -22.65 4.47 -7.21
CA SER A 18 -21.20 4.65 -7.12
C SER A 18 -20.54 3.29 -6.86
N PHE A 19 -19.89 2.72 -7.88
CA PHE A 19 -18.98 1.60 -7.69
C PHE A 19 -17.72 2.12 -6.99
N ALA A 20 -17.44 1.62 -5.79
CA ALA A 20 -16.16 1.84 -5.15
C ALA A 20 -15.06 1.16 -5.99
N GLN A 21 -14.24 1.95 -6.68
CA GLN A 21 -12.98 1.46 -7.22
C GLN A 21 -12.10 1.11 -6.03
N ASN A 22 -11.92 -0.20 -5.77
CA ASN A 22 -10.93 -0.68 -4.80
C ASN A 22 -9.52 -0.33 -5.30
N SER A 23 -9.06 0.88 -5.01
CA SER A 23 -7.67 1.25 -5.19
C SER A 23 -6.83 0.45 -4.18
N THR A 24 -5.78 -0.22 -4.65
CA THR A 24 -4.79 -0.87 -3.78
C THR A 24 -4.32 0.11 -2.70
N ALA A 25 -4.26 -0.35 -1.44
CA ALA A 25 -3.80 0.49 -0.35
C ALA A 25 -2.35 0.95 -0.60
N THR A 26 -2.00 2.14 -0.14
CA THR A 26 -0.66 2.71 -0.33
C THR A 26 0.06 2.78 1.00
N ALA A 27 1.30 2.31 1.06
CA ALA A 27 2.19 2.50 2.18
C ALA A 27 3.34 3.43 1.79
N SER A 28 3.91 4.15 2.76
CA SER A 28 5.06 5.03 2.52
C SER A 28 6.35 4.37 2.98
N ILE A 29 7.46 4.68 2.30
CA ILE A 29 8.81 4.37 2.77
C ILE A 29 9.59 5.68 2.93
N SER A 30 10.20 5.88 4.10
CA SER A 30 11.04 7.05 4.37
C SER A 30 12.45 6.88 3.82
N GLU A 31 13.24 7.96 3.81
CA GLU A 31 14.68 7.94 3.49
C GLU A 31 15.48 6.99 4.41
N ASN A 32 14.98 6.75 5.62
CA ASN A 32 15.54 5.80 6.56
C ASN A 32 15.09 4.35 6.31
N PHE A 33 14.46 4.06 5.17
CA PHE A 33 13.89 2.76 4.82
C PHE A 33 12.85 2.22 5.79
N GLN A 34 12.25 3.09 6.61
CA GLN A 34 11.12 2.69 7.45
C GLN A 34 9.85 2.71 6.60
N ILE A 35 9.22 1.54 6.48
CA ILE A 35 7.88 1.38 5.89
C ILE A 35 6.82 1.76 6.94
N VAL A 36 5.81 2.50 6.52
CA VAL A 36 4.67 2.90 7.36
C VAL A 36 3.37 2.62 6.61
N LEU A 37 2.53 1.78 7.22
CA LEU A 37 1.15 1.50 6.81
C LEU A 37 0.22 2.64 7.28
N PRO A 38 -0.75 3.06 6.46
CA PRO A 38 -1.62 4.21 6.73
C PRO A 38 -2.61 3.94 7.87
N ALA A 39 -2.47 4.64 8.99
CA ALA A 39 -3.27 4.42 10.20
C ALA A 39 -4.75 4.86 10.09
N ASP A 40 -5.08 5.63 9.05
CA ASP A 40 -6.43 6.12 8.74
C ASP A 40 -7.25 5.14 7.89
N LYS A 41 -6.66 4.01 7.48
CA LYS A 41 -7.31 3.00 6.62
C LYS A 41 -7.32 1.62 7.29
N PRO A 42 -8.29 0.76 6.96
CA PRO A 42 -8.25 -0.63 7.38
C PRO A 42 -6.96 -1.32 6.93
N LEU A 43 -6.50 -2.29 7.72
CA LEU A 43 -5.38 -3.15 7.37
C LEU A 43 -5.70 -3.89 6.06
N SER A 44 -4.78 -3.85 5.11
CA SER A 44 -4.85 -4.54 3.83
C SER A 44 -3.80 -5.64 3.78
N GLU A 45 -4.02 -6.68 2.99
CA GLU A 45 -3.01 -7.70 2.74
C GLU A 45 -1.97 -7.24 1.72
N THR A 46 -2.26 -6.18 0.96
CA THR A 46 -1.40 -5.70 -0.13
C THR A 46 -1.30 -4.19 -0.13
N TYR A 47 -0.07 -3.70 -0.20
CA TYR A 47 0.26 -2.28 -0.26
C TYR A 47 1.14 -1.98 -1.45
N LEU A 48 0.87 -0.87 -2.12
CA LEU A 48 1.77 -0.29 -3.11
C LEU A 48 2.67 0.75 -2.41
N ILE A 49 3.97 0.63 -2.61
CA ILE A 49 4.99 1.54 -2.08
C ILE A 49 5.64 2.25 -3.26
N ASP A 50 5.67 3.58 -3.21
CA ASP A 50 6.47 4.39 -4.13
C ASP A 50 7.94 4.36 -3.68
N ILE A 51 8.82 3.95 -4.59
CA ILE A 51 10.27 3.87 -4.36
C ILE A 51 11.03 4.89 -5.23
N SER A 52 10.35 5.85 -5.86
CA SER A 52 10.97 6.89 -6.67
C SER A 52 11.98 7.76 -5.89
N GLY A 53 11.80 7.89 -4.57
CA GLY A 53 12.74 8.55 -3.67
C GLY A 53 13.99 7.74 -3.31
N ILE A 54 14.08 6.46 -3.72
CA ILE A 54 15.20 5.56 -3.41
C ILE A 54 16.04 5.35 -4.68
N SER A 55 17.32 5.71 -4.61
CA SER A 55 18.21 5.71 -5.76
C SER A 55 18.95 4.39 -5.94
N PHE A 56 18.30 3.40 -6.55
CA PHE A 56 18.98 2.18 -7.03
C PHE A 56 19.75 2.44 -8.33
N LYS A 57 20.94 1.85 -8.49
CA LYS A 57 21.76 2.04 -9.71
C LYS A 57 21.06 1.49 -10.96
N ASN A 58 20.35 0.36 -10.80
CA ASN A 58 19.60 -0.31 -11.86
C ASN A 58 18.45 -1.16 -11.28
N GLU A 59 17.70 -1.83 -12.16
CA GLU A 59 16.59 -2.72 -11.77
C GLU A 59 17.08 -3.93 -10.97
N GLU A 60 18.21 -4.52 -11.35
CA GLU A 60 18.78 -5.70 -10.71
C GLU A 60 19.11 -5.44 -9.23
N ASP A 61 19.75 -4.32 -8.92
CA ASP A 61 20.07 -3.91 -7.55
C ASP A 61 18.80 -3.69 -6.71
N CYS A 62 17.74 -3.14 -7.31
CA CYS A 62 16.44 -2.98 -6.67
C CYS A 62 15.81 -4.34 -6.34
N VAL A 63 15.83 -5.28 -7.29
CA VAL A 63 15.32 -6.64 -7.08
C VAL A 63 16.10 -7.36 -6.00
N ILE A 64 17.44 -7.34 -6.05
CA ILE A 64 18.31 -7.95 -5.04
C ILE A 64 18.05 -7.36 -3.65
N PHE A 65 17.83 -6.04 -3.56
CA PHE A 65 17.53 -5.38 -2.30
C PHE A 65 16.23 -5.91 -1.68
N PHE A 66 15.13 -5.95 -2.43
CA PHE A 66 13.83 -6.38 -1.92
C PHE A 66 13.74 -7.89 -1.71
N ASP A 67 14.45 -8.71 -2.49
CA ASP A 67 14.58 -10.15 -2.29
C ASP A 67 15.24 -10.47 -0.94
N LYS A 68 16.32 -9.75 -0.57
CA LYS A 68 16.95 -9.89 0.76
C LYS A 68 16.05 -9.48 1.93
N MET A 69 14.95 -8.76 1.65
CA MET A 69 13.97 -8.35 2.63
C MET A 69 12.75 -9.27 2.71
N HIS A 70 12.61 -10.25 1.80
CA HIS A 70 11.57 -11.27 1.93
C HIS A 70 11.70 -12.01 3.26
N GLU A 71 10.56 -12.18 3.92
CA GLU A 71 10.41 -12.99 5.10
C GLU A 71 9.12 -13.77 5.00
N ILE A 72 8.95 -14.77 5.86
CA ILE A 72 7.81 -15.69 5.75
C ILE A 72 6.45 -14.94 5.84
N VAL A 73 6.39 -13.81 6.56
CA VAL A 73 5.17 -12.98 6.71
C VAL A 73 5.12 -11.75 5.80
N VAL A 74 6.17 -11.48 5.02
CA VAL A 74 6.29 -10.28 4.18
C VAL A 74 6.98 -10.60 2.87
N ASN A 75 6.29 -10.36 1.76
CA ASN A 75 6.84 -10.47 0.41
C ASN A 75 6.82 -9.11 -0.30
N TYR A 76 7.76 -8.94 -1.24
CA TYR A 76 7.89 -7.75 -2.07
C TYR A 76 7.96 -8.14 -3.55
N ASP A 77 7.05 -7.64 -4.38
CA ASP A 77 7.18 -7.74 -5.84
C ASP A 77 7.64 -6.39 -6.39
N VAL A 78 8.76 -6.37 -7.09
CA VAL A 78 9.34 -5.15 -7.64
C VAL A 78 8.70 -4.81 -8.98
N LEU A 79 8.13 -3.60 -9.08
CA LEU A 79 7.54 -3.03 -10.29
C LEU A 79 8.41 -1.85 -10.74
N TYR A 80 9.66 -2.13 -11.10
CA TYR A 80 10.71 -1.12 -11.26
C TYR A 80 10.39 -0.07 -12.34
N GLN A 81 9.74 -0.47 -13.43
CA GLN A 81 9.30 0.45 -14.48
C GLN A 81 8.37 1.55 -13.97
N ASN A 82 7.56 1.23 -12.95
CA ASN A 82 6.64 2.16 -12.32
C ASN A 82 7.24 2.86 -11.09
N LYS A 83 8.50 2.56 -10.75
CA LYS A 83 9.14 2.97 -9.48
C LYS A 83 8.31 2.59 -8.27
N GLN A 84 7.76 1.38 -8.28
CA GLN A 84 6.90 0.87 -7.23
C GLN A 84 7.33 -0.51 -6.75
N VAL A 85 6.91 -0.85 -5.54
CA VAL A 85 6.98 -2.20 -4.98
C VAL A 85 5.64 -2.57 -4.40
N LEU A 86 5.19 -3.79 -4.69
CA LEU A 86 4.01 -4.39 -4.10
C LEU A 86 4.42 -5.16 -2.84
N LEU A 87 4.13 -4.59 -1.68
CA LEU A 87 4.27 -5.24 -0.38
C LEU A 87 3.06 -6.14 -0.14
N LYS A 88 3.29 -7.41 0.15
CA LYS A 88 2.27 -8.39 0.52
C LYS A 88 2.51 -8.89 1.95
N LEU A 89 1.47 -8.78 2.77
CA LEU A 89 1.46 -9.30 4.13
C LEU A 89 0.83 -10.70 4.11
N SER A 90 1.52 -11.68 4.68
CA SER A 90 0.97 -13.03 4.89
C SER A 90 0.58 -13.19 6.35
N TYR A 91 -0.62 -13.71 6.60
CA TYR A 91 -1.12 -13.98 7.94
C TYR A 91 -0.89 -15.46 8.31
N ASP A 92 -0.27 -15.68 9.46
CA ASP A 92 -0.09 -16.99 10.06
C ASP A 92 -0.14 -16.92 11.59
N LYS A 93 0.17 -18.03 12.28
CA LYS A 93 0.11 -18.09 13.74
C LYS A 93 1.02 -17.10 14.47
N ARG A 94 2.04 -16.53 13.83
CA ARG A 94 2.99 -15.60 14.46
C ARG A 94 2.48 -14.16 14.50
N ASN A 95 1.56 -13.82 13.59
CA ASN A 95 0.94 -12.51 13.49
C ASN A 95 -0.60 -12.58 13.59
N GLU A 96 -1.12 -13.67 14.15
CA GLU A 96 -2.53 -13.81 14.43
C GLU A 96 -2.98 -12.68 15.38
N GLY A 97 -4.02 -11.94 14.96
CA GLY A 97 -4.56 -10.81 15.72
C GLY A 97 -3.76 -9.50 15.61
N TRP A 98 -2.63 -9.49 14.89
CA TRP A 98 -1.87 -8.25 14.68
C TRP A 98 -2.74 -7.17 14.03
N GLN A 99 -2.70 -6.00 14.63
CA GLN A 99 -3.33 -4.79 14.12
C GLN A 99 -2.32 -3.97 13.33
N LEU A 100 -2.79 -2.90 12.69
CA LEU A 100 -1.95 -2.00 11.91
C LEU A 100 -0.76 -1.44 12.72
N GLU A 101 -0.96 -1.15 14.00
CA GLU A 101 0.11 -0.70 14.90
C GLU A 101 1.22 -1.76 15.06
N ASP A 102 0.86 -3.03 15.18
CA ASP A 102 1.83 -4.13 15.32
C ASP A 102 2.67 -4.30 14.06
N TRP A 103 2.03 -4.19 12.88
CA TRP A 103 2.75 -4.17 11.60
C TRP A 103 3.69 -2.98 11.47
N ASN A 104 3.26 -1.78 11.87
CA ASN A 104 4.14 -0.61 11.87
C ASN A 104 5.32 -0.76 12.84
N LYS A 105 5.12 -1.39 14.01
CA LYS A 105 6.22 -1.77 14.92
C LYS A 105 7.17 -2.78 14.28
N TYR A 106 6.63 -3.79 13.60
CA TYR A 106 7.43 -4.77 12.85
C TYR A 106 8.31 -4.07 11.81
N PHE A 107 7.76 -3.20 10.97
CA PHE A 107 8.52 -2.48 9.94
C PHE A 107 9.56 -1.51 10.54
N ALA A 108 9.23 -0.83 11.63
CA ALA A 108 10.18 -0.01 12.36
C ALA A 108 11.42 -0.81 12.82
N GLY A 109 11.21 -2.04 13.32
CA GLY A 109 12.30 -2.94 13.70
C GLY A 109 13.18 -3.42 12.53
N ARG A 110 12.67 -3.34 11.29
CA ARG A 110 13.39 -3.77 10.07
C ARG A 110 14.14 -2.65 9.35
N ALA A 111 13.79 -1.39 9.62
CA ALA A 111 14.40 -0.23 8.96
C ALA A 111 15.95 -0.27 9.00
N LYS A 112 16.55 -0.63 10.15
CA LYS A 112 18.01 -0.74 10.28
C LYS A 112 18.62 -1.84 9.39
N LYS A 113 17.96 -2.99 9.26
CA LYS A 113 18.41 -4.08 8.36
C LYS A 113 18.31 -3.61 6.91
N MET A 114 17.22 -2.94 6.54
CA MET A 114 17.03 -2.39 5.20
C MET A 114 18.14 -1.38 4.86
N GLN A 115 18.41 -0.42 5.73
CA GLN A 115 19.52 0.52 5.56
C GLN A 115 20.87 -0.18 5.33
N ALA A 116 21.21 -1.17 6.17
CA ALA A 116 22.47 -1.89 6.06
C ALA A 116 22.61 -2.66 4.74
N VAL A 117 21.53 -3.31 4.28
CA VAL A 117 21.53 -4.02 3.00
C VAL A 117 21.60 -3.05 1.82
N TYR A 118 20.85 -1.94 1.85
CA TYR A 118 20.93 -0.92 0.81
C TYR A 118 22.36 -0.39 0.66
N ALA A 119 23.02 -0.08 1.78
CA ALA A 119 24.42 0.37 1.77
C ALA A 119 25.36 -0.68 1.18
N SER A 120 25.16 -1.97 1.46
CA SER A 120 26.01 -3.05 0.93
C SER A 120 25.88 -3.27 -0.58
N ILE A 121 24.71 -2.97 -1.16
CA ILE A 121 24.44 -3.13 -2.60
C ILE A 121 24.95 -1.90 -3.38
N ASN A 122 24.82 -0.71 -2.79
CA ASN A 122 25.11 0.55 -3.47
C ASN A 122 26.53 1.10 -3.25
N GLN A 123 27.38 0.42 -2.47
CA GLN A 123 28.83 0.64 -2.47
C GLN A 123 29.45 0.37 -3.85
#